data_AF-A0A949JY79-F1
#
_entry.id   AF-A0A949JY79-F1
#
_cell.length_a   1.000
_cell.length_b   1.000
_cell.length_c   1.000
_cell.angle_alpha   90.00
_cell.angle_beta   90.00
_cell.angle_gamma   90.00
#
_symmetry.space_group_name_H-M   'P 1'
#
loop_
_entity.id
_entity.type
_entity.pdbx_description
1 polymer ?
#
loop_
_entity_poly.entity_id
_entity_poly.type
_entity_poly.pdbx_seq_one_letter_code
_entity_poly.pdbx_strand_id
1 'polypeptide(L)'
;MKLENALESYYYNTGKVSEAVRSLALAGIGIIWVFRVPESKGFEVVGDLYLPAALFAISLALDLLHYVAGTVIWGTYHRYKETRSNVDKETEFLAPLWLNWPTNVLFWAKTIVIVPGFYVLIKFLIAGWRQ
;
A
#
# COMPACT_ATOMS: atom_id res chain seq x y z
N MET A 1 16.96 -20.27 14.85
CA MET A 1 15.72 -19.50 14.61
C MET A 1 14.57 -20.49 14.52
N LYS A 2 13.47 -20.28 15.27
CA LYS A 2 12.27 -21.11 15.15
C LYS A 2 11.45 -20.65 13.94
N LEU A 3 10.62 -21.53 13.38
CA LEU A 3 9.74 -21.21 12.24
C LEU A 3 8.78 -20.05 12.56
N GLU A 4 8.28 -20.02 13.80
CA GLU A 4 7.44 -18.94 14.33
C GLU A 4 8.13 -17.57 14.26
N ASN A 5 9.40 -17.48 14.70
CA ASN A 5 10.17 -16.24 14.61
C ASN A 5 10.33 -15.73 13.16
N ALA A 6 10.35 -16.63 12.17
CA ALA A 6 10.40 -16.25 10.76
C ALA A 6 9.08 -15.57 10.33
N LEU A 7 7.95 -16.11 10.78
CA LEU A 7 6.62 -15.59 10.50
C LEU A 7 6.38 -14.24 11.19
N GLU A 8 6.80 -14.10 12.45
CA GLU A 8 6.76 -12.82 13.17
C GLU A 8 7.58 -11.75 12.46
N SER A 9 8.80 -12.10 12.03
CA SER A 9 9.67 -11.19 11.26
C SER A 9 9.01 -10.78 9.95
N TYR A 10 8.33 -11.70 9.26
CA TYR A 10 7.59 -11.39 8.04
C TYR A 10 6.45 -10.39 8.31
N TYR A 11 5.63 -10.61 9.34
CA TYR A 11 4.54 -9.69 9.69
C TYR A 11 5.03 -8.31 10.14
N TYR A 12 6.11 -8.27 10.92
CA TYR A 12 6.74 -7.01 11.30
C TYR A 12 7.22 -6.22 10.08
N ASN A 13 7.98 -6.87 9.19
CA ASN A 13 8.54 -6.21 8.01
C ASN A 13 7.46 -5.77 7.01
N THR A 14 6.43 -6.58 6.78
CA THR A 14 5.31 -6.21 5.89
C THR A 14 4.49 -5.03 6.45
N GLY A 15 4.34 -4.95 7.78
CA GLY A 15 3.79 -3.77 8.46
C GLY A 15 4.63 -2.53 8.18
N LYS A 16 5.95 -2.62 8.39
CA LYS A 16 6.89 -1.53 8.14
C LYS A 16 6.93 -1.07 6.68
N VAL A 17 6.89 -2.00 5.73
CA VAL A 17 6.80 -1.69 4.30
C VAL A 17 5.54 -0.89 3.99
N SER A 18 4.39 -1.28 4.56
CA SER A 18 3.13 -0.57 4.34
C SER A 18 3.15 0.86 4.92
N GLU A 19 3.76 1.05 6.09
CA GLU A 19 4.02 2.37 6.67
C GLU A 19 4.90 3.23 5.75
N ALA A 20 6.01 2.66 5.26
CA ALA A 20 6.93 3.35 4.37
C ALA A 20 6.25 3.73 3.04
N VAL A 21 5.51 2.82 2.42
CA VAL A 21 4.77 3.04 1.16
C VAL A 21 3.81 4.23 1.30
N ARG A 22 3.02 4.28 2.38
CA ARG A 22 2.09 5.40 2.63
C ARG A 22 2.83 6.73 2.79
N SER A 23 3.84 6.76 3.65
CA SER A 23 4.63 7.96 3.91
C SER A 23 5.33 8.47 2.65
N LEU A 24 5.90 7.56 1.86
CA LEU A 24 6.58 7.87 0.60
C LEU A 24 5.60 8.39 -0.45
N ALA A 25 4.43 7.77 -0.63
CA ALA A 25 3.44 8.23 -1.59
C ALA A 25 2.91 9.64 -1.25
N LEU A 26 2.61 9.90 0.02
CA LEU A 26 2.19 11.23 0.49
C LEU A 26 3.30 12.28 0.34
N ALA A 27 4.54 11.93 0.70
CA ALA A 27 5.69 12.81 0.50
C ALA A 27 5.92 13.11 -0.99
N GLY A 28 5.80 12.11 -1.87
CA GLY A 28 5.91 12.27 -3.32
C GLY A 28 4.85 13.20 -3.89
N ILE A 29 3.59 13.06 -3.47
CA ILE A 29 2.50 13.99 -3.82
C ILE A 29 2.82 15.40 -3.31
N GLY A 30 3.35 15.53 -2.09
CA GLY A 30 3.77 16.82 -1.53
C GLY A 30 4.87 17.49 -2.35
N ILE A 31 5.87 16.74 -2.81
CA ILE A 31 6.92 17.24 -3.71
C ILE A 31 6.30 17.74 -5.01
N ILE A 32 5.42 16.95 -5.64
CA ILE A 32 4.75 17.33 -6.88
C ILE A 32 3.96 18.63 -6.71
N TRP A 33 3.30 18.81 -5.57
CA TRP A 33 2.53 20.02 -5.25
C TRP A 33 3.39 21.29 -5.21
N VAL A 34 4.66 21.19 -4.79
CA VAL A 34 5.58 22.33 -4.76
C VAL A 34 5.87 22.87 -6.17
N PHE A 35 5.86 22.01 -7.19
CA PHE A 35 6.15 22.36 -8.58
C PHE A 35 4.91 22.81 -9.39
N ARG A 36 3.78 23.08 -8.74
CA ARG A 36 2.59 23.61 -9.43
C ARG A 36 2.82 25.06 -9.88
N VAL A 37 2.43 25.39 -11.11
CA VAL A 37 2.55 26.74 -11.67
C VAL A 37 1.20 27.46 -11.54
N PRO A 38 1.18 28.72 -11.06
CA PRO A 38 -0.04 29.52 -11.08
C PRO A 38 -0.39 29.90 -12.54
N GLU A 39 -1.55 29.48 -12.99
CA GLU A 39 -2.11 29.79 -14.32
C GLU A 39 -3.36 30.68 -14.17
N SER A 40 -3.72 31.41 -15.23
CA SER A 40 -4.83 32.37 -15.21
C SER A 40 -6.21 31.77 -14.88
N LYS A 41 -6.35 30.44 -14.91
CA LYS A 41 -7.59 29.70 -14.59
C LYS A 41 -7.42 28.60 -13.52
N GLY A 42 -6.25 28.46 -12.90
CA GLY A 42 -6.00 27.40 -11.92
C GLY A 42 -4.51 27.15 -11.64
N PHE A 43 -4.21 26.10 -10.88
CA PHE A 43 -2.84 25.60 -10.76
C PHE A 43 -2.64 24.47 -11.77
N GLU A 44 -1.68 24.60 -12.68
CA GLU A 44 -1.30 23.52 -13.59
C GLU A 44 -0.07 22.79 -13.02
N VAL A 45 -0.13 21.46 -13.02
CA VAL A 45 1.02 20.62 -12.69
C VAL A 45 1.82 20.45 -13.98
N VAL A 46 3.15 20.62 -13.93
CA VAL A 46 4.00 20.38 -15.10
C VAL A 46 3.69 19.00 -15.67
N GLY A 47 3.42 18.89 -16.98
CA GLY A 47 2.88 17.69 -17.64
C GLY A 47 3.56 16.37 -17.23
N ASP A 48 4.88 16.42 -17.01
CA ASP A 48 5.71 15.27 -16.61
C ASP A 48 5.41 14.73 -15.20
N LEU A 49 4.72 15.49 -14.34
CA LEU A 49 4.42 15.13 -12.95
C LEU A 49 3.03 14.50 -12.76
N TYR A 50 2.17 14.46 -13.78
CA TYR A 50 0.87 13.77 -13.69
C TYR A 50 1.02 12.26 -13.51
N LEU A 51 1.98 11.65 -14.23
CA LEU A 51 2.24 10.22 -14.13
C LEU A 51 2.68 9.78 -12.71
N PRO A 52 3.71 10.40 -12.08
CA PRO A 52 4.08 10.02 -10.72
C PRO A 52 2.96 10.32 -9.71
N ALA A 53 2.20 11.40 -9.88
CA ALA A 53 1.03 11.69 -9.03
C ALA A 53 -0.03 10.58 -9.10
N ALA A 54 -0.37 10.13 -10.32
CA ALA A 54 -1.32 9.04 -10.52
C ALA A 54 -0.81 7.73 -9.90
N LEU A 55 0.48 7.41 -10.07
CA LEU A 55 1.08 6.20 -9.49
C LEU A 55 1.05 6.23 -7.95
N PHE A 56 1.34 7.37 -7.32
CA PHE A 56 1.23 7.51 -5.86
C PHE A 56 -0.24 7.37 -5.38
N ALA A 57 -1.19 7.99 -6.10
CA ALA A 57 -2.61 7.86 -5.78
C ALA A 57 -3.10 6.40 -5.91
N ILE A 58 -2.72 5.70 -6.98
CA ILE A 58 -3.04 4.28 -7.18
C ILE A 58 -2.42 3.44 -6.06
N SER A 59 -1.16 3.69 -5.69
CA SER A 59 -0.50 3.00 -4.57
C SER A 59 -1.26 3.19 -3.25
N LEU A 60 -1.75 4.40 -2.95
CA LEU A 60 -2.54 4.68 -1.75
C LEU A 60 -3.91 4.01 -1.79
N ALA A 61 -4.57 3.98 -2.95
CA ALA A 61 -5.83 3.26 -3.12
C ALA A 61 -5.66 1.75 -2.91
N LEU A 62 -4.60 1.16 -3.44
CA LEU A 62 -4.25 -0.25 -3.21
C LEU A 62 -3.89 -0.52 -1.74
N ASP A 63 -3.23 0.42 -1.06
CA ASP A 63 -2.96 0.30 0.38
C ASP A 63 -4.26 0.27 1.20
N LEU A 64 -5.19 1.17 0.91
CA LEU A 64 -6.51 1.16 1.56
C LEU A 64 -7.25 -0.16 1.29
N LEU A 65 -7.30 -0.60 0.03
CA LEU A 65 -7.94 -1.85 -0.35
C LEU A 65 -7.31 -3.07 0.32
N HIS A 66 -5.98 -3.09 0.48
CA HIS A 66 -5.27 -4.15 1.19
C HIS A 66 -5.80 -4.32 2.62
N TYR A 67 -5.89 -3.23 3.38
CA TYR A 67 -6.36 -3.27 4.76
C TYR A 67 -7.87 -3.56 4.85
N VAL A 68 -8.68 -2.95 3.98
CA VAL A 68 -10.12 -3.24 3.91
C VAL A 68 -10.38 -4.72 3.59
N ALA A 69 -9.68 -5.28 2.62
CA ALA A 69 -9.79 -6.69 2.26
C ALA A 69 -9.43 -7.58 3.46
N GLY A 70 -8.34 -7.27 4.17
CA GLY A 70 -7.95 -7.98 5.39
C GLY A 70 -9.05 -7.94 6.46
N THR A 71 -9.61 -6.77 6.73
CA THR A 71 -10.71 -6.61 7.70
C THR A 71 -11.95 -7.40 7.31
N VAL A 72 -12.38 -7.32 6.05
CA VAL A 72 -13.58 -8.03 5.56
C VAL A 72 -13.38 -9.55 5.61
N ILE A 73 -12.25 -10.02 5.09
CA ILE A 73 -11.95 -11.46 5.02
C ILE A 73 -11.89 -12.07 6.42
N TRP A 74 -11.10 -11.48 7.33
CA TRP A 74 -10.97 -12.02 8.69
C TRP A 74 -12.23 -11.81 9.53
N GLY A 75 -12.93 -10.69 9.36
CA GLY A 75 -14.19 -10.42 10.06
C GLY A 75 -15.31 -11.40 9.67
N THR A 76 -15.46 -11.66 8.36
CA THR A 76 -16.45 -12.64 7.86
C THR A 76 -16.07 -14.07 8.25
N TYR A 77 -14.80 -14.45 8.16
CA TYR A 77 -14.33 -15.77 8.56
C TYR A 77 -14.51 -16.02 10.07
N HIS A 78 -14.19 -15.04 10.90
CA HIS A 78 -14.45 -15.10 12.36
C HIS A 78 -15.94 -15.31 12.64
N ARG A 79 -16.81 -14.50 12.03
CA ARG A 79 -18.26 -14.61 12.23
C ARG A 79 -18.82 -15.94 11.74
N TYR A 80 -18.32 -16.45 10.62
CA TYR A 80 -18.70 -17.77 10.10
C TYR A 80 -18.37 -18.89 11.08
N LYS A 81 -17.16 -18.88 11.66
CA LYS A 81 -16.72 -19.88 12.64
C LYS A 81 -17.52 -19.81 13.95
N GLU A 82 -17.76 -18.61 14.46
CA GLU A 82 -18.59 -18.38 15.65
C GLU A 82 -20.01 -18.93 15.47
N THR A 83 -20.64 -18.66 14.32
CA THR A 83 -22.06 -18.97 14.12
C THR A 83 -22.32 -20.44 13.73
N ARG A 84 -21.38 -21.09 13.03
CA ARG A 84 -21.61 -22.44 12.46
C ARG A 84 -20.88 -23.59 13.14
N SER A 85 -19.86 -23.31 13.94
CA SER A 85 -18.96 -24.38 14.38
C SER A 85 -19.04 -24.68 15.88
N ASN A 86 -19.78 -23.88 16.68
CA ASN A 86 -19.82 -24.01 18.15
C ASN A 86 -18.40 -24.15 18.76
N VAL A 87 -17.41 -23.57 18.07
CA VAL A 87 -15.99 -23.67 18.41
C VAL A 87 -15.78 -22.71 19.57
N ASP A 88 -15.36 -23.25 20.71
CA ASP A 88 -14.99 -22.46 21.87
C ASP A 88 -13.84 -21.51 21.50
N LYS A 89 -13.82 -20.31 22.09
CA LYS A 89 -12.87 -19.23 21.75
C LYS A 89 -11.41 -19.65 21.88
N GLU A 90 -11.14 -20.69 22.65
CA GLU A 90 -9.81 -21.22 22.94
C GLU A 90 -9.37 -22.34 21.99
N THR A 91 -10.23 -22.78 21.08
CA THR A 91 -9.88 -23.87 20.16
C THR A 91 -8.92 -23.35 19.09
N GLU A 92 -7.68 -23.83 19.12
CA GLU A 92 -6.72 -23.57 18.05
C GLU A 92 -7.21 -24.21 16.74
N PHE A 93 -7.24 -23.43 15.66
CA PHE A 93 -7.53 -23.93 14.34
C PHE A 93 -6.56 -23.34 13.32
N LEU A 94 -6.22 -24.13 12.30
CA LEU A 94 -5.44 -23.67 11.17
C LEU A 94 -6.35 -22.95 10.17
N ALA A 95 -6.14 -21.66 9.99
CA ALA A 95 -6.83 -20.90 8.95
C ALA A 95 -6.32 -21.35 7.56
N PRO A 96 -7.22 -21.46 6.57
CA PRO A 96 -6.82 -21.89 5.24
C PRO A 96 -5.95 -20.84 4.54
N LEU A 97 -4.88 -21.29 3.86
CA LEU A 97 -3.89 -20.41 3.23
C LEU A 97 -4.47 -19.49 2.13
N TRP A 98 -5.53 -19.93 1.44
CA TRP A 98 -6.18 -19.14 0.37
C TRP A 98 -6.83 -17.86 0.89
N LEU A 99 -7.13 -17.79 2.19
CA LEU A 99 -7.75 -16.64 2.82
C LEU A 99 -6.85 -15.39 2.77
N ASN A 100 -5.53 -15.59 2.82
CA ASN A 100 -4.53 -14.52 2.78
C ASN A 100 -4.08 -14.14 1.36
N TRP A 101 -4.48 -14.89 0.33
CA TRP A 101 -4.01 -14.62 -1.02
C TRP A 101 -4.45 -13.24 -1.54
N PRO A 102 -5.72 -12.80 -1.37
CA PRO A 102 -6.14 -11.48 -1.83
C PRO A 102 -5.38 -10.32 -1.17
N THR A 103 -5.14 -10.40 0.15
CA THR A 103 -4.38 -9.38 0.87
C THR A 103 -2.92 -9.36 0.46
N ASN A 104 -2.29 -10.52 0.26
CA ASN A 104 -0.91 -10.62 -0.22
C ASN A 104 -0.75 -10.02 -1.64
N VAL A 105 -1.71 -10.27 -2.55
CA VAL A 105 -1.69 -9.68 -3.90
C VAL A 105 -1.76 -8.15 -3.83
N LEU A 106 -2.67 -7.59 -3.03
CA LEU A 106 -2.79 -6.14 -2.85
C LEU A 106 -1.54 -5.54 -2.19
N PHE A 107 -0.94 -6.25 -1.23
CA PHE A 107 0.31 -5.84 -0.58
C PHE A 107 1.48 -5.72 -1.57
N TRP A 108 1.64 -6.68 -2.48
CA TRP A 108 2.70 -6.60 -3.48
C TRP A 108 2.38 -5.59 -4.57
N ALA A 109 1.12 -5.50 -5.01
CA ALA A 109 0.70 -4.54 -6.02
C ALA A 109 0.99 -3.09 -5.60
N LYS A 110 0.60 -2.68 -4.38
CA LYS A 110 0.90 -1.31 -3.89
C LYS A 110 2.40 -1.04 -3.83
N THR A 111 3.19 -2.01 -3.37
CA THR A 111 4.64 -1.87 -3.20
C THR A 111 5.36 -1.77 -4.54
N ILE A 112 4.91 -2.52 -5.57
CA ILE A 112 5.50 -2.46 -6.90
C ILE A 112 5.13 -1.15 -7.61
N VAL A 113 3.89 -0.67 -7.46
CA VAL A 113 3.39 0.55 -8.12
C VAL A 113 4.12 1.82 -7.64
N ILE A 114 4.57 1.88 -6.39
CA ILE A 114 5.27 3.08 -5.87
C ILE A 114 6.65 3.29 -6.53
N VAL A 115 7.33 2.21 -6.93
CA VAL A 115 8.69 2.25 -7.50
C VAL A 115 8.78 3.06 -8.79
N PRO A 116 7.97 2.82 -9.84
CA PRO A 116 7.99 3.65 -11.04
C PRO A 116 7.57 5.10 -10.76
N GLY A 117 6.69 5.34 -9.77
CA GLY A 117 6.33 6.70 -9.35
C GLY A 117 7.55 7.50 -8.89
N PHE A 118 8.38 6.90 -8.02
CA PHE A 118 9.63 7.53 -7.59
C PHE A 118 10.67 7.63 -8.71
N TYR A 119 10.77 6.63 -9.57
CA TYR A 119 11.68 6.67 -10.71
C TYR A 119 11.42 7.89 -11.61
N VAL A 120 10.15 8.14 -11.98
CA VAL A 120 9.77 9.28 -12.80
C VAL A 120 9.98 10.60 -12.07
N LEU A 121 9.58 10.68 -10.79
CA LEU A 121 9.78 11.88 -9.97
C LEU A 121 11.26 12.26 -9.84
N ILE A 122 12.13 11.30 -9.53
CA ILE A 122 13.57 11.55 -9.40
C ILE A 122 14.17 12.00 -10.73
N LYS A 123 13.78 11.37 -11.85
CA LYS A 123 14.22 11.77 -13.19
C LYS A 123 13.84 13.22 -13.49
N PHE A 124 12.62 13.63 -13.16
CA PHE A 124 12.16 15.01 -13.30
C PHE A 124 13.01 15.99 -12.46
N LEU A 125 13.25 15.67 -11.19
CA LEU A 125 14.06 16.52 -10.30
C LEU A 125 15.50 16.70 -10.81
N ILE A 126 16.13 15.63 -11.31
CA ILE A 126 17.49 15.70 -11.87
C ILE A 126 17.52 16.53 -13.16
N ALA A 127 16.50 16.39 -14.02
CA ALA A 127 16.41 17.15 -15.27
C ALA A 127 16.22 18.65 -14.99
N GLY A 128 15.35 19.01 -14.04
CA GLY A 128 15.11 20.39 -13.65
C GLY A 128 16.32 21.07 -12.99
N TRP A 129 17.18 20.31 -12.31
CA TRP A 129 18.39 20.87 -11.67
C TRP A 129 19.54 21.17 -12.65
N ARG A 130 19.46 20.68 -13.89
CA ARG A 130 20.49 20.91 -14.93
C ARG A 130 20.22 22.15 -15.79
N GLN A 131 19.12 22.86 -15.56
CA GLN A 131 18.73 24.11 -16.25
C GLN A 131 19.04 25.31 -15.36
#